data_AF-A0A7W7VBG7-F1
#
_entry.id   AF-A0A7W7VBG7-F1
#
_cell.length_a   1.000
_cell.length_b   1.000
_cell.length_c   1.000
_cell.angle_alpha   90.00
_cell.angle_beta   90.00
_cell.angle_gamma   90.00
#
_symmetry.space_group_name_H-M   'P 1'
#
loop_
_entity.id
_entity.type
_entity.pdbx_description
1 polymer ?
#
loop_
_entity_poly.entity_id
_entity_poly.type
_entity_poly.pdbx_seq_one_letter_code
_entity_poly.pdbx_strand_id
1 'polypeptide(L)'
;MNAALTKPSTMDSLIGAYRSHVLGRNLPDPASLDFTPSTRLIMVQPSGGLDLSSRLGGLLVWAYTLTDLTASWTHTADDRLHVGVNGRTAGGARITVYSGGPFAECCGLVPLAHDQREGVSLDELYTLVGLLREHGQHEREVA
;
A
#
# COMPACT_ATOMS: atom_id res chain seq x y z
N MET A 1 -25.13 10.28 -18.67
CA MET A 1 -24.20 9.53 -17.79
C MET A 1 -24.60 8.06 -17.85
N ASN A 2 -23.85 7.23 -18.57
CA ASN A 2 -24.13 5.79 -18.66
C ASN A 2 -23.53 5.09 -17.44
N ALA A 3 -24.38 4.69 -16.50
CA ALA A 3 -24.03 3.70 -15.49
C ALA A 3 -23.79 2.38 -16.22
N ALA A 4 -22.51 2.02 -16.43
CA ALA A 4 -22.16 0.70 -16.92
C ALA A 4 -22.63 -0.32 -15.88
N LEU A 5 -23.70 -1.06 -16.19
CA LEU A 5 -24.16 -2.18 -15.39
C LEU A 5 -23.01 -3.18 -15.24
N THR A 6 -22.46 -3.26 -14.02
CA THR A 6 -21.48 -4.26 -13.63
C THR A 6 -22.10 -5.65 -13.85
N LYS A 7 -21.55 -6.43 -14.77
CA LYS A 7 -21.94 -7.85 -14.90
C LYS A 7 -21.58 -8.56 -13.59
N PRO A 8 -22.49 -9.32 -12.95
CA PRO A 8 -22.23 -10.08 -11.72
C PRO A 8 -20.93 -10.90 -11.80
N SER A 9 -20.64 -11.44 -12.99
CA SER A 9 -19.43 -12.20 -13.31
C SER A 9 -18.11 -11.46 -13.03
N THR A 10 -18.08 -10.13 -13.17
CA THR A 10 -16.85 -9.35 -12.95
C THR A 10 -16.51 -9.26 -11.47
N MET A 11 -17.52 -9.06 -10.62
CA MET A 11 -17.33 -9.00 -9.16
C MET A 11 -16.85 -10.36 -8.64
N ASP A 12 -17.51 -11.45 -9.06
CA ASP A 12 -17.12 -12.81 -8.69
C ASP A 12 -15.69 -13.14 -9.13
N SER A 13 -15.29 -12.69 -10.31
CA SER A 13 -13.92 -12.86 -10.81
C SER A 13 -12.89 -12.13 -9.95
N LEU A 14 -13.19 -10.89 -9.50
CA LEU A 14 -12.28 -10.14 -8.63
C LEU A 14 -12.17 -10.77 -7.25
N ILE A 15 -13.30 -11.18 -6.66
CA ILE A 15 -13.32 -11.89 -5.37
C ILE A 15 -12.54 -13.21 -5.48
N GLY A 16 -12.75 -13.97 -6.54
CA GLY A 16 -12.01 -15.22 -6.81
C GLY A 16 -10.51 -14.99 -6.96
N ALA A 17 -10.12 -13.96 -7.71
CA ALA A 17 -8.72 -13.57 -7.87
C ALA A 17 -8.06 -13.14 -6.54
N TYR A 18 -8.77 -12.34 -5.73
CA TYR A 18 -8.29 -11.95 -4.41
C TYR A 18 -8.12 -13.17 -3.50
N ARG A 19 -9.14 -14.04 -3.40
CA ARG A 19 -9.08 -15.26 -2.60
C ARG A 19 -7.93 -16.17 -3.01
N SER A 20 -7.76 -16.42 -4.31
CA SER A 20 -6.66 -17.20 -4.85
C SER A 20 -5.29 -16.58 -4.54
N HIS A 21 -5.21 -15.24 -4.57
CA HIS A 21 -3.99 -14.52 -4.23
C HIS A 21 -3.64 -14.60 -2.73
N VAL A 22 -4.60 -14.54 -1.81
CA VAL A 22 -4.28 -14.62 -0.38
C VAL A 22 -4.13 -16.05 0.12
N LEU A 23 -4.74 -17.03 -0.56
CA LEU A 23 -4.71 -18.43 -0.15
C LEU A 23 -3.26 -18.96 -0.08
N GLY A 24 -2.88 -19.45 1.11
CA GLY A 24 -1.55 -20.03 1.35
C GLY A 24 -0.41 -19.02 1.50
N ARG A 25 -0.70 -17.72 1.60
CA ARG A 25 0.30 -16.68 1.87
C ARG A 25 0.15 -16.14 3.29
N ASN A 26 1.27 -15.92 3.97
CA ASN A 26 1.32 -15.22 5.24
C ASN A 26 1.38 -13.71 4.98
N LEU A 27 0.23 -13.13 4.61
CA LEU A 27 0.07 -11.70 4.41
C LEU A 27 -0.57 -11.07 5.66
N PRO A 28 -0.21 -9.82 6.02
CA PRO A 28 -0.98 -9.07 7.00
C PRO A 28 -2.44 -8.97 6.56
N ASP A 29 -3.38 -9.17 7.51
CA ASP A 29 -4.82 -9.05 7.25
C ASP A 29 -5.13 -7.67 6.66
N PRO A 30 -6.09 -7.53 5.73
CA PRO A 30 -6.50 -6.22 5.25
C PRO A 30 -7.27 -5.46 6.33
N ALA A 31 -6.88 -4.21 6.58
CA ALA A 31 -7.70 -3.24 7.32
C ALA A 31 -8.82 -2.66 6.44
N SER A 32 -8.57 -2.53 5.14
CA SER A 32 -9.56 -2.19 4.13
C SER A 32 -9.37 -3.04 2.87
N LEU A 33 -10.48 -3.38 2.23
CA LEU A 33 -10.53 -4.14 0.99
C LEU A 33 -11.67 -3.60 0.12
N ASP A 34 -11.31 -3.03 -1.01
CA ASP A 34 -12.26 -2.50 -1.99
C ASP A 34 -12.12 -3.21 -3.33
N PHE A 35 -13.26 -3.46 -3.98
CA PHE A 35 -13.31 -3.98 -5.33
C PHE A 35 -13.91 -2.91 -6.24
N THR A 36 -13.21 -2.59 -7.33
CA THR A 36 -13.69 -1.64 -8.33
C THR A 36 -13.93 -2.37 -9.65
N PRO A 37 -15.15 -2.89 -9.90
CA PRO A 37 -15.44 -3.70 -11.09
C PRO A 37 -15.28 -2.92 -12.41
N SER A 38 -15.55 -1.62 -12.41
CA SER A 38 -15.45 -0.76 -13.60
C SER A 38 -14.02 -0.69 -14.14
N THR A 39 -13.01 -0.74 -13.25
CA THR A 39 -11.59 -0.72 -13.60
C THR A 39 -10.90 -2.07 -13.42
N ARG A 40 -11.65 -3.09 -12.97
CA ARG A 40 -11.16 -4.43 -12.62
C ARG A 40 -9.98 -4.38 -11.65
N LEU A 41 -10.12 -3.54 -10.61
CA LEU A 41 -9.09 -3.29 -9.62
C LEU A 41 -9.50 -3.84 -8.26
N ILE A 42 -8.53 -4.42 -7.55
CA ILE A 42 -8.61 -4.75 -6.13
C ILE A 42 -7.77 -3.71 -5.40
N MET A 43 -8.30 -3.08 -4.37
CA MET A 43 -7.54 -2.17 -3.52
C MET A 43 -7.45 -2.75 -2.12
N VAL A 44 -6.24 -2.82 -1.58
CA VAL A 44 -5.97 -3.39 -0.26
C VAL A 44 -5.22 -2.38 0.57
N GLN A 45 -5.72 -2.10 1.77
CA GLN A 45 -4.94 -1.49 2.82
C GLN A 45 -4.59 -2.56 3.84
N PRO A 46 -3.32 -3.00 3.93
CA PRO A 46 -2.91 -3.94 4.96
C PRO A 46 -3.15 -3.34 6.35
N SER A 47 -3.56 -4.17 7.30
CA SER A 47 -3.45 -3.85 8.71
C SER A 47 -1.98 -3.63 9.05
N GLY A 48 -1.75 -2.65 9.90
CA GLY A 48 -0.41 -2.26 10.33
C GLY A 48 -0.43 -1.82 11.78
N GLY A 49 0.76 -1.69 12.34
CA GLY A 49 0.93 -1.16 13.69
C GLY A 49 0.56 0.32 13.82
N LEU A 50 0.71 0.84 15.03
CA LEU A 50 0.37 2.22 15.37
C LEU A 50 1.35 3.25 14.79
N ASP A 51 2.55 2.83 14.40
CA ASP A 51 3.58 3.68 13.79
C ASP A 51 3.69 3.50 12.27
N LEU A 52 4.22 4.52 11.59
CA LEU A 52 4.42 4.51 10.14
C LEU A 52 5.28 3.35 9.65
N SER A 53 6.35 2.99 10.38
CA SER A 53 7.27 1.92 9.97
C SER A 53 6.56 0.55 9.90
N SER A 54 5.67 0.27 10.88
CA SER A 54 4.87 -0.95 10.92
C SER A 54 3.84 -0.98 9.78
N ARG A 55 3.20 0.16 9.49
CA ARG A 55 2.22 0.30 8.38
C ARG A 55 2.86 0.12 7.00
N LEU A 56 4.03 0.71 6.78
CA LEU A 56 4.78 0.56 5.54
C LEU A 56 5.40 -0.84 5.42
N GLY A 57 5.82 -1.44 6.53
CA GLY A 57 6.25 -2.84 6.57
C GLY A 57 5.16 -3.80 6.10
N GLY A 58 3.91 -3.62 6.54
CA GLY A 58 2.77 -4.40 6.06
C GLY A 58 2.52 -4.25 4.55
N LEU A 59 2.64 -3.02 4.04
CA LEU A 59 2.57 -2.74 2.60
C LEU A 59 3.66 -3.46 1.81
N LEU A 60 4.91 -3.45 2.31
CA LEU A 60 6.02 -4.13 1.64
C LEU A 60 5.82 -5.64 1.55
N VAL A 61 5.32 -6.28 2.62
CA VAL A 61 5.03 -7.72 2.61
C VAL A 61 4.03 -8.08 1.50
N TRP A 62 3.00 -7.26 1.30
CA TRP A 62 2.07 -7.41 0.19
C TRP A 62 2.75 -7.16 -1.17
N ALA A 63 3.49 -6.05 -1.30
CA ALA A 63 4.15 -5.66 -2.54
C ALA A 63 5.07 -6.76 -3.10
N TYR A 64 5.82 -7.45 -2.24
CA TYR A 64 6.72 -8.55 -2.63
C TYR A 64 6.01 -9.78 -3.22
N THR A 65 4.69 -9.87 -3.13
CA THR A 65 3.92 -10.98 -3.72
C THR A 65 3.36 -10.68 -5.11
N LEU A 66 3.62 -9.47 -5.62
CA LEU A 66 3.07 -8.96 -6.86
C LEU A 66 4.10 -8.95 -7.98
N THR A 67 3.62 -8.88 -9.21
CA THR A 67 4.43 -8.64 -10.41
C THR A 67 4.02 -7.32 -11.09
N ASP A 68 4.81 -6.86 -12.06
CA ASP A 68 4.57 -5.62 -12.81
C ASP A 68 4.40 -4.38 -11.91
N LEU A 69 5.32 -4.24 -10.96
CA LEU A 69 5.22 -3.29 -9.86
C LEU A 69 5.52 -1.86 -10.30
N THR A 70 4.71 -0.93 -9.81
CA THR A 70 5.02 0.50 -9.77
C THR A 70 4.63 1.03 -8.40
N ALA A 71 5.48 1.86 -7.80
CA ALA A 71 5.18 2.48 -6.52
C ALA A 71 5.30 4.00 -6.60
N SER A 72 4.58 4.68 -5.73
CA SER A 72 4.67 6.12 -5.57
C SER A 72 4.33 6.51 -4.14
N TRP A 73 4.93 7.59 -3.67
CA TRP A 73 4.50 8.30 -2.48
C TRP A 73 3.98 9.70 -2.83
N THR A 74 3.10 10.21 -1.99
CA THR A 74 2.52 11.54 -2.10
C THR A 74 2.48 12.18 -0.72
N HIS A 75 2.90 13.44 -0.61
CA HIS A 75 2.57 14.29 0.54
C HIS A 75 1.21 14.92 0.25
N THR A 76 0.15 14.39 0.85
CA THR A 76 -1.22 14.81 0.53
C THR A 76 -1.53 16.20 1.09
N ALA A 77 -2.56 16.84 0.54
CA ALA A 77 -3.08 18.12 1.04
C ALA A 77 -3.39 18.11 2.56
N ASP A 78 -3.85 16.97 3.09
CA ASP A 78 -4.16 16.78 4.53
C ASP A 78 -2.92 16.46 5.42
N ASP A 79 -1.72 16.79 4.95
CA ASP A 79 -0.44 16.57 5.66
C ASP A 79 -0.18 15.10 6.02
N ARG A 80 -0.44 14.19 5.07
CA ARG A 80 -0.20 12.75 5.21
C ARG A 80 0.78 12.27 4.16
N LEU A 81 1.59 11.28 4.53
CA LEU A 81 2.23 10.42 3.55
C LEU A 81 1.21 9.39 3.07
N HIS A 82 0.93 9.36 1.77
CA HIS A 82 0.23 8.27 1.12
C HIS A 82 1.21 7.48 0.26
N VAL A 83 1.31 6.18 0.49
CA VAL A 83 2.14 5.27 -0.30
C VAL A 83 1.24 4.28 -1.02
N GLY A 84 1.40 4.16 -2.33
CA GLY A 84 0.65 3.23 -3.17
C GLY A 84 1.57 2.39 -4.03
N VAL A 85 1.34 1.08 -4.04
CA VAL A 85 2.00 0.09 -4.88
C VAL A 85 0.95 -0.54 -5.79
N ASN A 86 1.12 -0.39 -7.09
CA ASN A 86 0.28 -1.06 -8.08
C ASN A 86 1.04 -2.25 -8.65
N GLY A 87 0.33 -3.35 -8.89
CA GLY A 87 0.88 -4.51 -9.56
C GLY A 87 -0.19 -5.50 -9.99
N ARG A 88 0.24 -6.73 -10.19
CA ARG A 88 -0.62 -7.86 -10.52
C ARG A 88 -0.44 -9.00 -9.54
N THR A 89 -1.55 -9.66 -9.22
CA THR A 89 -1.51 -10.95 -8.53
C THR A 89 -0.95 -12.03 -9.44
N ALA A 90 -0.55 -13.18 -8.89
CA ALA A 90 -0.13 -14.34 -9.67
C ALA A 90 -1.20 -14.81 -10.69
N GLY A 91 -2.49 -14.57 -10.41
CA GLY A 91 -3.59 -14.82 -11.33
C GLY A 91 -3.83 -13.70 -12.37
N GLY A 92 -2.95 -12.71 -12.44
CA GLY A 92 -2.98 -11.59 -13.40
C GLY A 92 -3.92 -10.43 -13.05
N ALA A 93 -4.66 -10.52 -11.94
CA ALA A 93 -5.61 -9.46 -11.53
C ALA A 93 -4.86 -8.21 -11.08
N ARG A 94 -5.38 -7.03 -11.43
CA ARG A 94 -4.79 -5.75 -11.00
C ARG A 94 -5.08 -5.53 -9.53
N ILE A 95 -4.06 -5.13 -8.80
CA ILE A 95 -4.16 -4.82 -7.38
C ILE A 95 -3.36 -3.57 -7.03
N THR A 96 -3.94 -2.72 -6.20
CA THR A 96 -3.26 -1.58 -5.57
C THR A 96 -3.21 -1.85 -4.07
N VAL A 97 -2.00 -1.92 -3.53
CA VAL A 97 -1.76 -1.98 -2.09
C VAL A 97 -1.38 -0.59 -1.64
N TYR A 98 -2.07 -0.04 -0.66
CA TYR A 98 -1.81 1.31 -0.18
C TYR A 98 -1.72 1.37 1.34
N SER A 99 -0.99 2.36 1.83
CA SER A 99 -0.78 2.62 3.24
C SER A 99 -0.33 4.06 3.43
N GLY A 100 -0.10 4.48 4.67
CA GLY A 100 0.30 5.85 4.95
C GLY A 100 0.20 6.22 6.41
N GLY A 101 0.48 7.48 6.70
CA GLY A 101 0.45 8.05 8.05
C GLY A 101 0.56 9.56 8.01
N PRO A 102 0.50 10.24 9.17
CA PRO A 102 0.90 11.64 9.27
C PRO A 102 2.27 11.87 8.64
N PHE A 103 2.42 12.93 7.83
CA PHE A 103 3.69 13.19 7.14
C PHE A 103 4.83 13.51 8.12
N ALA A 104 4.51 14.11 9.27
CA ALA A 104 5.46 14.35 10.35
C ALA A 104 6.16 13.07 10.87
N GLU A 105 5.51 11.90 10.80
CA GLU A 105 6.13 10.62 11.16
C GLU A 105 7.24 10.18 10.18
N CYS A 106 7.43 10.89 9.06
CA CYS A 106 8.55 10.64 8.13
C CYS A 106 9.88 11.18 8.66
N CYS A 107 9.90 11.99 9.71
CA CYS A 107 11.12 12.53 10.33
C CYS A 107 12.09 13.23 9.34
N GLY A 108 11.56 13.83 8.27
CA GLY A 108 12.36 14.48 7.22
C GLY A 108 13.05 13.53 6.23
N LEU A 109 12.79 12.22 6.32
CA LEU A 109 13.39 11.20 5.44
C LEU A 109 12.78 11.14 4.03
N VAL A 110 11.61 11.75 3.84
CA VAL A 110 10.91 11.81 2.55
C VAL A 110 10.93 13.26 2.04
N PRO A 111 11.67 13.59 0.97
CA PRO A 111 11.88 14.95 0.51
C PRO A 111 10.77 15.42 -0.45
N LEU A 112 9.51 15.30 -0.04
CA LEU A 112 8.37 15.81 -0.81
C LEU A 112 7.92 17.17 -0.27
N ALA A 113 7.65 18.11 -1.18
CA ALA A 113 6.85 19.28 -0.86
C ALA A 113 5.37 18.90 -0.72
N HIS A 114 4.58 19.78 -0.09
CA HIS A 114 3.15 19.62 0.05
C HIS A 114 2.45 19.48 -1.31
N ASP A 115 1.55 18.50 -1.42
CA ASP A 115 0.86 18.09 -2.65
C ASP A 115 1.77 17.50 -3.75
N GLN A 116 3.05 17.23 -3.43
CA GLN A 116 3.97 16.60 -4.37
C GLN A 116 3.81 15.08 -4.36
N ARG A 117 3.92 14.50 -5.56
CA ARG A 117 3.98 13.06 -5.80
C ARG A 117 5.25 12.70 -6.54
N GLU A 118 5.81 11.55 -6.20
CA GLU A 118 6.99 10.99 -6.84
C GLU A 118 6.85 9.47 -7.00
N GLY A 119 7.42 8.92 -8.08
CA GLY A 119 7.53 7.48 -8.28
C GLY A 119 8.74 6.95 -7.51
N VAL A 120 8.60 5.80 -6.86
CA VAL A 120 9.66 5.21 -6.03
C VAL A 120 9.84 3.74 -6.34
N SER A 121 11.03 3.22 -6.04
CA SER A 121 11.32 1.79 -6.01
C SER A 121 10.87 1.15 -4.69
N LEU A 122 10.73 -0.18 -4.68
CA LEU A 122 10.50 -0.92 -3.44
C LEU A 122 11.71 -0.87 -2.49
N ASP A 123 12.92 -0.75 -3.03
CA ASP A 123 14.15 -0.66 -2.23
C ASP A 123 14.22 0.66 -1.46
N GLU A 124 13.75 1.77 -2.06
CA GLU A 124 13.61 3.05 -1.36
C GLU A 124 12.57 2.98 -0.25
N LEU A 125 11.43 2.34 -0.49
CA LEU A 125 10.42 2.11 0.54
C LEU A 125 10.94 1.20 1.67
N TYR A 126 11.72 0.16 1.33
CA TYR A 126 12.36 -0.71 2.31
C TYR A 126 13.39 0.05 3.16
N THR A 127 14.19 0.90 2.51
CA THR A 127 15.17 1.78 3.17
C THR A 127 14.48 2.75 4.13
N LEU A 128 13.39 3.40 3.71
CA LEU A 128 12.59 4.27 4.57
C LEU A 128 12.08 3.52 5.81
N VAL A 129 11.56 2.30 5.65
CA VAL A 129 11.10 1.48 6.79
C VAL A 129 12.24 1.17 7.76
N GLY A 130 13.45 0.87 7.26
CA GLY A 130 14.63 0.66 8.08
C GLY A 130 14.98 1.91 8.90
N LEU A 131 15.10 3.05 8.24
CA LEU A 131 15.45 4.32 8.88
C LEU A 131 14.41 4.73 9.93
N LEU A 132 13.11 4.57 9.65
CA LEU A 132 12.06 4.88 10.62
C LEU A 132 12.14 4.00 11.88
N ARG A 133 12.53 2.73 11.74
CA ARG A 133 12.73 1.83 12.89
C ARG A 133 13.91 2.26 13.74
N GLU A 134 15.02 2.65 13.10
CA GLU A 134 16.21 3.15 13.80
C GLU A 134 15.89 4.44 14.56
N HIS A 135 15.18 5.38 13.94
CA HIS A 135 14.71 6.60 14.58
C HIS A 135 13.82 6.32 15.80
N GLY A 136 12.82 5.44 15.66
CA GLY A 136 11.93 5.08 16.76
C GLY A 136 12.60 4.30 17.90
N GLN A 137 13.70 3.59 17.64
CA GLN A 137 14.52 2.97 18.68
C GLN A 137 15.33 4.02 19.44
N HIS A 138 15.95 4.96 18.73
CA HIS A 138 16.75 6.01 19.36
C HIS A 138 15.92 6.88 20.31
N GLU A 139 14.71 7.26 19.93
CA GLU A 139 13.79 8.05 20.77
C GLU A 139 13.39 7.35 22.07
N ARG A 140 13.31 6.00 22.07
CA ARG A 140 12.97 5.22 23.27
C ARG A 140 14.12 5.07 24.25
N GLU A 141 15.36 5.13 23.77
CA GLU A 141 16.56 4.99 24.62
C GLU A 141 16.90 6.30 25.36
N VAL A 142 16.46 7.45 24.84
CA VAL A 142 16.74 8.77 25.41
C VAL A 142 15.62 9.33 26.31
N ALA A 143 14.48 8.64 26.40
CA ALA A 143 13.31 9.01 27.21
C ALA A 143 13.28 8.31 28.57
#